data_AF-W1XIE6-F1
#
_entry.id   AF-W1XIE6-F1
#
_cell.length_a   1.000
_cell.length_b   1.000
_cell.length_c   1.000
_cell.angle_alpha   90.00
_cell.angle_beta   90.00
_cell.angle_gamma   90.00
#
_symmetry.space_group_name_H-M   'P 1'
#
loop_
_entity.id
_entity.type
_entity.pdbx_description
1 polymer ?
#
loop_
_entity_poly.entity_id
_entity_poly.type
_entity_poly.pdbx_seq_one_letter_code
_entity_poly.pdbx_strand_id
1 'polypeptide(L)'
;GKVASSSLEQVTTAIVKTSEVTGISTEQLVNDFNEIAKDPVSAISKLNDQYHFLTLATYNQIKALQDEGNQQEAARIATEAYSSSMIQRTNQIKENLGYLET
;
A
#
# COMPACT_ATOMS: atom_id res chain seq x y z
N GLY A 1 -25.95 -2.85 -6.64
CA GLY A 1 -26.67 -2.15 -5.56
C GLY A 1 -25.92 -2.27 -4.24
N LYS A 2 -26.20 -3.28 -3.42
CA LYS A 2 -25.67 -3.41 -2.04
C LYS A 2 -24.21 -3.87 -1.93
N VAL A 3 -23.73 -4.68 -2.87
CA VAL A 3 -22.37 -5.26 -2.83
C VAL A 3 -21.30 -4.19 -3.11
N ALA A 4 -21.54 -3.33 -4.09
CA ALA A 4 -20.65 -2.22 -4.42
C ALA A 4 -20.53 -1.22 -3.26
N SER A 5 -21.63 -0.90 -2.56
CA SER A 5 -21.61 -0.03 -1.39
C SER A 5 -20.80 -0.61 -0.23
N SER A 6 -20.95 -1.91 0.05
CA SER A 6 -20.18 -2.58 1.12
C SER A 6 -18.68 -2.63 0.82
N SER A 7 -18.29 -2.93 -0.42
CA SER A 7 -16.88 -2.89 -0.84
C SER A 7 -16.29 -1.48 -0.77
N LEU A 8 -17.06 -0.46 -1.15
CA LEU A 8 -16.62 0.94 -1.05
C LEU A 8 -16.47 1.37 0.40
N GLU A 9 -17.38 0.99 1.28
CA GLU A 9 -17.34 1.31 2.71
C GLU A 9 -16.16 0.63 3.41
N GLN A 10 -15.88 -0.64 3.06
CA GLN A 10 -14.71 -1.38 3.54
C GLN A 10 -13.40 -0.74 3.10
N VAL A 11 -13.28 -0.40 1.81
CA VAL A 11 -12.08 0.27 1.27
C VAL A 11 -11.92 1.65 1.91
N THR A 12 -12.99 2.42 2.03
CA THR A 12 -12.96 3.74 2.68
C THR A 12 -12.53 3.61 4.15
N THR A 13 -13.07 2.64 4.88
CA THR A 13 -12.71 2.40 6.29
C THR A 13 -11.25 1.98 6.43
N ALA A 14 -10.75 1.13 5.53
CA ALA A 14 -9.35 0.71 5.51
C ALA A 14 -8.42 1.89 5.23
N ILE A 15 -8.76 2.74 4.26
CA ILE A 15 -8.01 3.96 3.93
C ILE A 15 -8.03 4.92 5.12
N VAL A 16 -9.18 5.17 5.74
CA VAL A 16 -9.30 6.07 6.91
C VAL A 16 -8.49 5.56 8.09
N LYS A 17 -8.64 4.29 8.48
CA LYS A 17 -7.84 3.72 9.58
C LYS A 17 -6.34 3.75 9.29
N THR A 18 -5.94 3.44 8.06
CA THR A 18 -4.54 3.52 7.66
C THR A 18 -4.05 4.96 7.76
N SER A 19 -4.87 5.92 7.35
CA SER A 19 -4.56 7.35 7.42
C SER A 19 -4.40 7.82 8.87
N GLU A 20 -5.30 7.41 9.77
CA GLU A 20 -5.26 7.77 11.19
C GLU A 20 -4.01 7.22 11.89
N VAL A 21 -3.56 6.01 11.55
CA VAL A 21 -2.44 5.38 12.23
C VAL A 21 -1.08 5.73 11.61
N THR A 22 -1.00 5.82 10.29
CA THR A 22 0.25 6.15 9.58
C THR A 22 0.46 7.65 9.41
N GLY A 23 -0.59 8.47 9.57
CA GLY A 23 -0.59 9.90 9.30
C GLY A 23 -0.65 10.26 7.81
N ILE A 24 -0.77 9.28 6.92
CA ILE A 24 -0.84 9.50 5.47
C ILE A 24 -2.26 9.92 5.09
N SER A 25 -2.45 10.95 4.25
CA SER A 25 -3.79 11.39 3.88
C SER A 25 -4.53 10.37 3.00
N THR A 26 -5.85 10.25 3.18
CA THR A 26 -6.73 9.39 2.38
C THR A 26 -6.59 9.67 0.87
N GLU A 27 -6.47 10.94 0.48
CA GLU A 27 -6.23 11.35 -0.91
C GLU A 27 -4.90 10.83 -1.44
N GLN A 28 -3.85 10.88 -0.62
CA GLN A 28 -2.53 10.37 -0.99
C GLN A 28 -2.60 8.85 -1.20
N LEU A 29 -3.26 8.12 -0.29
CA LEU A 29 -3.47 6.69 -0.43
C LEU A 29 -4.16 6.38 -1.76
N VAL A 30 -5.31 7.01 -2.03
CA VAL A 30 -6.05 6.80 -3.29
C VAL A 30 -5.18 7.11 -4.51
N ASN A 31 -4.38 8.17 -4.45
CA ASN A 31 -3.44 8.50 -5.52
C ASN A 31 -2.36 7.43 -5.69
N ASP A 32 -1.77 6.94 -4.60
CA ASP A 32 -0.74 5.88 -4.62
C ASP A 32 -1.29 4.59 -5.25
N PHE A 33 -2.49 4.16 -4.85
CA PHE A 33 -3.14 2.98 -5.45
C PHE A 33 -3.44 3.19 -6.95
N ASN A 34 -3.86 4.40 -7.35
CA ASN A 34 -4.09 4.71 -8.77
C ASN A 34 -2.78 4.74 -9.58
N GLU A 35 -1.70 5.31 -9.03
CA GLU A 35 -0.37 5.29 -9.64
C GLU A 35 0.10 3.84 -9.81
N ILE A 36 -0.09 2.97 -8.79
CA ILE A 36 0.26 1.54 -8.87
C ILE A 36 -0.54 0.82 -9.95
N ALA A 37 -1.85 1.09 -10.06
CA ALA A 37 -2.69 0.48 -11.09
C ALA A 37 -2.29 0.91 -12.51
N LYS A 38 -1.81 2.14 -12.67
CA LYS A 38 -1.38 2.70 -13.96
C LYS A 38 0.03 2.24 -14.34
N ASP A 39 0.98 2.35 -13.42
CA ASP A 39 2.36 1.96 -13.60
C ASP A 39 2.95 1.37 -12.31
N PRO A 40 2.83 0.05 -12.11
CA PRO A 40 3.16 -0.58 -10.83
C PRO A 40 4.65 -0.49 -10.47
N VAL A 41 5.55 -0.57 -11.46
CA VAL A 41 7.00 -0.49 -11.23
C VAL A 41 7.44 0.93 -10.88
N SER A 42 6.96 1.94 -11.61
CA SER A 42 7.29 3.33 -11.31
C SER A 42 6.73 3.75 -9.95
N ALA A 43 5.46 3.42 -9.70
CA ALA A 43 4.80 3.76 -8.44
C ALA A 43 5.47 3.08 -7.24
N ILE A 44 5.73 1.77 -7.29
CA ILE A 44 6.36 1.06 -6.18
C ILE A 44 7.79 1.55 -5.93
N SER A 45 8.51 1.94 -6.98
CA SER A 45 9.86 2.50 -6.84
C SER A 45 9.84 3.86 -6.15
N LYS A 46 8.90 4.75 -6.50
CA LYS A 46 8.73 6.04 -5.80
C LYS A 46 8.37 5.83 -4.32
N LEU A 47 7.42 4.94 -4.04
CA LEU A 47 6.99 4.64 -2.68
C LEU A 47 8.13 4.03 -1.87
N ASN A 48 8.94 3.17 -2.48
CA ASN A 48 10.12 2.61 -1.84
C ASN A 48 11.19 3.66 -1.55
N ASP A 49 11.39 4.65 -2.41
CA ASP A 49 12.35 5.74 -2.13
C ASP A 49 11.96 6.51 -0.86
N GLN A 50 10.66 6.72 -0.66
CA GLN A 50 10.15 7.43 0.51
C GLN A 50 10.13 6.58 1.78
N TYR A 51 9.90 5.28 1.66
CA TYR A 51 9.54 4.43 2.80
C TYR A 51 10.49 3.24 3.01
N HIS A 52 11.43 2.99 2.10
CA HIS A 52 12.46 1.96 2.13
C HIS A 52 11.97 0.57 2.55
N PHE A 53 10.85 0.12 2.00
CA PHE A 53 10.22 -1.15 2.37
C PHE A 53 10.37 -2.27 1.33
N LEU A 54 10.69 -1.92 0.10
CA LEU A 54 10.72 -2.83 -1.03
C LEU A 54 12.07 -3.53 -1.11
N THR A 55 12.05 -4.85 -1.32
CA THR A 55 13.26 -5.60 -1.61
C THR A 55 13.52 -5.65 -3.11
N LEU A 56 14.80 -5.83 -3.49
CA LEU A 56 15.18 -5.98 -4.90
C LEU A 56 14.47 -7.17 -5.57
N ALA A 57 14.20 -8.25 -4.81
CA ALA A 57 13.47 -9.41 -5.31
C ALA A 57 12.02 -9.05 -5.67
N THR A 58 11.31 -8.35 -4.78
CA THR A 58 9.94 -7.90 -5.02
C THR A 58 9.87 -6.92 -6.20
N TYR A 59 10.80 -5.97 -6.29
CA TYR A 59 10.89 -5.05 -7.42
C TYR A 59 11.06 -5.80 -8.75
N ASN A 60 12.02 -6.72 -8.83
CA ASN A 60 12.26 -7.50 -10.05
C ASN A 60 11.04 -8.36 -10.42
N GLN A 61 10.32 -8.89 -9.42
CA GLN A 61 9.10 -9.66 -9.65
C GLN A 61 7.98 -8.79 -10.25
N ILE A 62 7.73 -7.60 -9.69
CA ILE A 62 6.74 -6.65 -10.23
C ILE A 62 7.14 -6.23 -11.65
N LYS A 63 8.43 -5.97 -11.87
CA LYS A 63 8.97 -5.59 -13.17
C LYS A 63 8.82 -6.70 -14.21
N ALA A 64 9.14 -7.94 -13.86
CA ALA A 64 8.96 -9.09 -14.74
C ALA A 64 7.49 -9.24 -15.15
N LEU A 65 6.56 -9.15 -14.19
CA LEU A 65 5.13 -9.20 -14.46
C LEU A 65 4.67 -8.08 -15.39
N GLN A 66 5.16 -6.85 -15.23
CA GLN A 66 4.83 -5.74 -16.12
C GLN A 66 5.39 -5.97 -17.54
N ASP A 67 6.63 -6.47 -17.66
CA ASP A 67 7.29 -6.78 -18.94
C ASP A 67 6.59 -7.91 -19.69
N GLU A 68 6.07 -8.91 -18.96
CA GLU A 68 5.20 -9.97 -19.49
C GLU A 68 3.79 -9.46 -19.90
N GLY A 69 3.48 -8.19 -19.66
CA GLY A 69 2.16 -7.60 -19.91
C GLY A 69 1.11 -7.91 -18.84
N ASN A 70 1.50 -8.56 -17.74
CA ASN A 70 0.63 -8.90 -16.62
C ASN A 70 0.54 -7.75 -15.61
N GLN A 71 0.01 -6.60 -16.05
CA GLN A 71 -0.12 -5.40 -15.22
C GLN A 71 -0.99 -5.62 -13.98
N GLN A 72 -2.04 -6.45 -14.07
CA GLN A 72 -2.93 -6.71 -12.93
C GLN A 72 -2.19 -7.38 -11.79
N GLU A 73 -1.40 -8.41 -12.08
CA GLU A 73 -0.64 -9.11 -11.05
C GLU A 73 0.52 -8.25 -10.53
N ALA A 74 1.18 -7.48 -11.41
CA ALA A 74 2.20 -6.51 -10.99
C ALA A 74 1.62 -5.47 -10.02
N ALA A 75 0.46 -4.91 -10.34
CA ALA A 75 -0.24 -3.96 -9.46
C ALA A 75 -0.70 -4.61 -8.16
N ARG A 76 -1.15 -5.88 -8.19
CA ARG A 76 -1.53 -6.62 -6.99
C ARG A 76 -0.34 -6.78 -6.04
N ILE A 77 0.81 -7.23 -6.54
CA ILE A 77 2.01 -7.42 -5.71
C ILE A 77 2.57 -6.10 -5.19
N ALA A 78 2.62 -5.06 -6.03
CA ALA A 78 3.03 -3.73 -5.61
C ALA A 78 2.13 -3.19 -4.50
N THR A 79 0.82 -3.32 -4.67
CA THR A 79 -0.19 -2.91 -3.69
C THR A 79 -0.06 -3.67 -2.37
N GLU A 80 0.16 -4.98 -2.44
CA GLU A 80 0.33 -5.84 -1.26
C GLU A 80 1.60 -5.47 -0.50
N ALA A 81 2.72 -5.26 -1.20
CA ALA A 81 3.98 -4.82 -0.60
C ALA A 81 3.83 -3.47 0.10
N TYR A 82 3.16 -2.51 -0.54
CA TYR A 82 2.90 -1.20 0.06
C TYR A 82 2.02 -1.30 1.31
N SER A 83 0.90 -2.01 1.20
CA SER A 83 -0.06 -2.20 2.30
C SER A 83 0.58 -2.92 3.49
N SER A 84 1.36 -3.98 3.25
CA SER A 84 2.07 -4.72 4.29
C SER A 84 3.03 -3.81 5.06
N SER A 85 3.72 -2.92 4.35
CA SER A 85 4.67 -1.98 4.94
C SER A 85 3.98 -0.93 5.82
N MET A 86 2.81 -0.45 5.39
CA MET A 86 1.97 0.43 6.19
C MET A 86 1.46 -0.26 7.46
N ILE A 87 1.00 -1.50 7.35
CA ILE A 87 0.54 -2.30 8.50
C ILE A 87 1.71 -2.53 9.46
N GLN A 88 2.89 -2.87 8.94
CA GLN A 88 4.08 -3.09 9.77
C GLN A 88 4.48 -1.80 10.51
N ARG A 89 4.49 -0.65 9.84
CA ARG A 89 4.71 0.65 10.51
C ARG A 89 3.65 0.97 11.54
N THR A 90 2.39 0.77 11.21
CA THR A 90 1.24 0.96 12.11
C THR A 90 1.42 0.15 13.39
N ASN A 91 1.76 -1.13 13.26
CA ASN A 91 2.03 -2.00 14.41
C ASN A 91 3.24 -1.54 15.20
N GLN A 92 4.34 -1.15 14.54
CA GLN A 92 5.53 -0.63 15.22
C GLN A 92 5.28 0.65 16.02
N ILE A 93 4.46 1.57 15.47
CA ILE A 93 4.03 2.79 16.16
C ILE A 93 3.15 2.42 17.36
N LYS A 94 2.18 1.51 17.17
CA LYS A 94 1.28 1.06 18.23
C LYS A 94 2.01 0.32 19.36
N GLU A 95 3.00 -0.52 19.04
CA GLU A 95 3.86 -1.18 20.01
C GLU A 95 4.72 -0.15 20.77
N ASN A 96 5.32 0.83 20.08
CA ASN A 96 6.07 1.90 20.75
C ASN A 96 5.19 2.73 21.70
N LEU A 97 3.94 3.01 21.33
CA LEU A 97 2.99 3.72 22.18
C LEU A 97 2.53 2.87 23.38
N GLY A 98 2.32 1.57 23.19
CA GLY A 98 1.95 0.65 24.27
C GLY A 98 3.04 0.47 25.34
N TYR A 99 4.31 0.73 25.00
CA TYR A 99 5.42 0.78 25.98
C TYR A 99 5.44 2.07 26.81
N LEU A 100 4.73 3.13 26.42
CA LEU A 100 4.64 4.37 27.20
C LEU A 100 3.52 4.31 28.27
N GLU A 101 2.71 3.25 28.28
CA GLU A 101 1.61 3.03 29.23
C GLU A 101 2.00 2.16 30.45
N THR A 102 3.30 2.03 30.77
CA THR A 102 3.80 1.39 32.01
C THR A 102 4.71 2.31 32.80
#